data_AF-A0A1L9U3Q0-F1
#
_entry.id   AF-A0A1L9U3Q0-F1
#
_cell.length_a   1.000
_cell.length_b   1.000
_cell.length_c   1.000
_cell.angle_alpha   90.00
_cell.angle_beta   90.00
_cell.angle_gamma   90.00
#
_symmetry.space_group_name_H-M   'P 1'
#
loop_
_entity.id
_entity.type
_entity.pdbx_description
1 polymer ?
#
loop_
_entity_poly.entity_id
_entity_poly.type
_entity_poly.pdbx_seq_one_letter_code
_entity_poly.pdbx_strand_id
1 'polypeptide(L)'
;MSHQLCDSAKSTLEEISAIIASIDNNPASEEQKAILSRTDGEVVYGTRLLVRKVSDLMRQMSFPQNSTITVTKFLKPSVILNEEIRKVTRYLIVLSEKALLNPGGEICYGHYIITHEEVEVDPGAIIIFITPKQG
;
A
#
# COMPACT_ATOMS: atom_id res chain seq x y z
N MET A 1 3.52 -16.61 -14.12
CA MET A 1 2.19 -17.10 -13.72
C MET A 1 1.58 -16.02 -12.84
N SER A 2 0.49 -15.36 -13.27
CA SER A 2 -0.19 -14.36 -12.43
C SER A 2 -0.93 -15.09 -11.32
N HIS A 3 -0.51 -14.91 -10.07
CA HIS A 3 -1.27 -15.39 -8.92
C HIS A 3 -2.48 -14.48 -8.74
N GLN A 4 -3.62 -14.91 -9.30
CA GLN A 4 -4.88 -14.21 -9.09
C GLN A 4 -5.22 -14.26 -7.60
N LEU A 5 -5.55 -13.10 -7.01
CA LEU A 5 -6.04 -13.02 -5.64
C LEU A 5 -7.27 -13.91 -5.45
N CYS A 6 -7.36 -14.56 -4.29
CA CYS A 6 -8.59 -15.23 -3.87
C CYS A 6 -9.71 -14.20 -3.67
N ASP A 7 -10.96 -14.63 -3.79
CA ASP A 7 -12.11 -13.71 -3.74
C ASP A 7 -12.23 -12.99 -2.38
N SER A 8 -11.79 -13.64 -1.30
CA SER A 8 -11.70 -13.00 0.02
C SER A 8 -10.67 -11.85 0.05
N ALA A 9 -9.53 -12.01 -0.61
CA ALA A 9 -8.52 -10.96 -0.71
C ALA A 9 -8.99 -9.79 -1.59
N LYS A 10 -9.70 -10.06 -2.68
CA LYS A 10 -10.34 -9.01 -3.50
C LYS A 10 -11.36 -8.22 -2.68
N SER A 11 -12.25 -8.91 -1.98
CA SER A 11 -13.26 -8.25 -1.14
C SER A 11 -12.59 -7.41 -0.03
N THR A 12 -11.52 -7.91 0.60
CA THR A 12 -10.78 -7.15 1.62
C THR A 12 -10.10 -5.91 1.03
N LEU A 13 -9.58 -5.99 -0.21
CA LEU A 13 -9.02 -4.84 -0.93
C LEU A 13 -10.06 -3.76 -1.24
N GLU A 14 -11.26 -4.16 -1.65
CA GLU A 14 -12.38 -3.24 -1.89
C GLU A 14 -12.78 -2.51 -0.59
N GLU A 15 -12.85 -3.24 0.52
CA GLU A 15 -13.13 -2.66 1.85
C GLU A 15 -12.04 -1.65 2.27
N ILE A 16 -10.76 -1.99 2.07
CA ILE A 16 -9.63 -1.10 2.35
C ILE A 16 -9.76 0.18 1.51
N SER A 17 -10.07 0.05 0.22
CA SER A 17 -10.24 1.17 -0.70
C SER A 17 -11.41 2.07 -0.28
N ALA A 18 -12.53 1.47 0.16
CA ALA A 18 -13.69 2.20 0.66
C ALA A 18 -13.38 2.98 1.95
N ILE A 19 -12.59 2.39 2.87
CA ILE A 19 -12.13 3.09 4.09
C ILE A 19 -11.31 4.32 3.72
N ILE A 20 -10.38 4.20 2.76
CA ILE A 20 -9.53 5.33 2.34
C ILE A 20 -10.37 6.41 1.67
N ALA A 21 -11.29 6.04 0.78
CA ALA A 21 -12.22 6.99 0.16
C ALA A 21 -13.09 7.70 1.20
N SER A 22 -13.53 7.00 2.25
CA SER A 22 -14.27 7.63 3.36
C SER A 22 -13.41 8.61 4.16
N ILE A 23 -12.11 8.35 4.33
CA ILE A 23 -11.19 9.26 5.00
C ILE A 23 -10.98 10.52 4.15
N ASP A 24 -10.73 10.34 2.84
CA ASP A 24 -10.50 11.47 1.92
C ASP A 24 -11.74 12.36 1.75
N ASN A 25 -12.95 11.78 1.76
CA ASN A 25 -14.20 12.51 1.56
C ASN A 25 -14.79 13.12 2.85
N ASN A 26 -14.22 12.82 4.02
CA ASN A 26 -14.71 13.33 5.30
C ASN A 26 -13.62 14.13 6.05
N PRO A 27 -13.43 15.42 5.70
CA PRO A 27 -12.45 16.28 6.34
C PRO A 27 -12.82 16.65 7.80
N ALA A 28 -14.01 16.30 8.28
CA ALA A 28 -14.52 16.72 9.60
C ALA A 28 -14.07 15.83 10.77
N SER A 29 -13.08 14.94 10.59
CA SER A 29 -12.49 14.14 11.67
C SER A 29 -10.97 14.25 11.74
N GLU A 30 -10.44 15.47 11.65
CA GLU A 30 -9.03 15.83 11.87
C GLU A 30 -8.47 15.38 13.24
N GLU A 31 -9.30 14.91 14.18
CA GLU A 31 -8.80 14.51 15.49
C GLU A 31 -8.24 13.06 15.51
N GLN A 32 -7.00 12.97 15.03
CA GLN A 32 -5.88 12.22 15.61
C GLN A 32 -5.59 10.78 15.17
N LYS A 33 -6.34 10.16 14.25
CA LYS A 33 -6.07 8.73 13.92
C LYS A 33 -6.11 8.34 12.44
N ALA A 34 -6.61 9.19 11.55
CA ALA A 34 -6.82 8.79 10.16
C ALA A 34 -5.58 8.94 9.27
N ILE A 35 -4.87 10.05 9.44
CA ILE A 35 -3.67 10.41 8.69
C ILE A 35 -2.52 10.52 9.69
N LEU A 36 -1.47 9.73 9.48
CA LEU A 36 -0.25 9.75 10.29
C LEU A 36 0.71 10.84 9.85
N SER A 37 0.74 11.12 8.54
CA SER A 37 1.62 12.10 7.92
C SER A 37 0.94 12.62 6.65
N ARG A 38 1.13 13.90 6.36
CA ARG A 38 0.76 14.51 5.09
C ARG A 38 1.85 15.48 4.68
N THR A 39 2.35 15.31 3.47
CA THR A 39 3.26 16.25 2.82
C THR A 39 2.61 16.75 1.53
N ASP A 40 3.28 17.67 0.84
CA ASP A 40 2.86 18.12 -0.49
C ASP A 40 2.91 17.01 -1.55
N GLY A 41 3.60 15.90 -1.27
CA GLY A 41 3.78 14.77 -2.19
C GLY A 41 3.00 13.51 -1.79
N GLU A 42 2.62 13.34 -0.52
CA GLU A 42 2.03 12.09 -0.04
C GLU A 42 1.09 12.26 1.16
N VAL A 43 0.21 11.27 1.34
CA VAL A 43 -0.64 11.10 2.53
C VAL A 43 -0.43 9.69 3.07
N VAL A 44 -0.07 9.57 4.34
CA VAL A 44 0.10 8.28 5.03
C VAL A 44 -1.08 8.06 5.96
N TYR A 45 -1.79 6.96 5.78
CA TYR A 45 -2.96 6.59 6.58
C TYR A 45 -2.59 5.66 7.74
N GLY A 46 -3.29 5.78 8.87
CA GLY A 46 -3.00 4.99 10.08
C GLY A 46 -4.17 4.65 10.99
N THR A 47 -5.39 4.60 10.48
CA THR A 47 -6.51 4.17 11.34
C THR A 47 -6.32 2.72 11.80
N ARG A 48 -6.70 2.42 13.05
CA ARG A 48 -6.70 1.04 13.57
C ARG A 48 -7.55 0.10 12.71
N LEU A 49 -8.65 0.60 12.14
CA LEU A 49 -9.52 -0.16 11.26
C LEU A 49 -8.80 -0.53 9.96
N LEU A 50 -8.12 0.45 9.33
CA LEU A 50 -7.33 0.23 8.12
C LEU A 50 -6.21 -0.78 8.38
N VAL A 51 -5.43 -0.59 9.45
CA VAL A 51 -4.33 -1.51 9.83
C VAL A 51 -4.84 -2.93 10.04
N ARG A 52 -6.00 -3.10 10.70
CA ARG A 52 -6.63 -4.41 10.90
C ARG A 52 -7.01 -5.05 9.56
N LYS A 53 -7.65 -4.30 8.66
CA LYS A 53 -8.05 -4.81 7.34
C LYS A 53 -6.84 -5.18 6.46
N VAL A 54 -5.79 -4.36 6.49
CA VAL A 54 -4.53 -4.72 5.81
C VAL A 54 -3.90 -5.98 6.42
N SER A 55 -3.95 -6.14 7.75
CA SER A 55 -3.45 -7.37 8.40
C SER A 55 -4.26 -8.61 8.00
N ASP A 56 -5.59 -8.48 7.88
CA ASP A 56 -6.45 -9.56 7.40
C ASP A 56 -6.15 -9.93 5.94
N LEU A 57 -5.97 -8.93 5.07
CA LEU A 57 -5.51 -9.11 3.69
C LEU A 57 -4.15 -9.84 3.65
N MET A 58 -3.20 -9.41 4.49
CA MET A 58 -1.88 -10.02 4.57
C MET A 58 -1.94 -11.51 4.95
N ARG A 59 -2.84 -11.89 5.86
CA ARG A 59 -3.06 -13.32 6.21
C ARG A 59 -3.59 -14.11 5.03
N GLN A 60 -4.59 -13.56 4.33
CA GLN A 60 -5.18 -14.20 3.15
C GLN A 60 -4.16 -14.37 2.03
N MET A 61 -3.21 -13.45 1.93
CA MET A 61 -2.11 -13.46 0.96
C MET A 61 -0.84 -14.19 1.45
N SER A 62 -0.86 -14.77 2.65
CA SER A 62 0.27 -15.49 3.25
C SER A 62 1.55 -14.66 3.44
N PHE A 63 1.41 -13.35 3.70
CA PHE A 63 2.53 -12.50 4.07
C PHE A 63 3.03 -12.74 5.51
N PRO A 64 4.31 -12.45 5.80
CA PRO A 64 4.86 -12.49 7.16
C PRO A 64 4.08 -11.58 8.11
N GLN A 65 3.62 -12.15 9.23
CA GLN A 65 2.80 -11.42 10.22
C GLN A 65 3.62 -10.42 11.07
N ASN A 66 4.94 -10.61 11.15
CA ASN A 66 5.84 -9.68 11.85
C ASN A 66 6.38 -8.62 10.90
N SER A 67 5.50 -7.79 10.34
CA SER A 67 5.85 -6.75 9.38
C SER A 67 5.37 -5.38 9.85
N THR A 68 6.11 -4.34 9.50
CA THR A 68 5.65 -2.95 9.53
C THR A 68 4.78 -2.71 8.31
N ILE A 69 3.61 -2.10 8.52
CA ILE A 69 2.62 -1.82 7.49
C ILE A 69 2.45 -0.31 7.38
N THR A 70 2.47 0.20 6.16
CA THR A 70 2.18 1.62 5.88
C THR A 70 1.29 1.70 4.65
N VAL A 71 0.25 2.54 4.70
CA VAL A 71 -0.63 2.78 3.55
C VAL A 71 -0.43 4.22 3.12
N THR A 72 0.02 4.42 1.88
CA THR A 72 0.40 5.75 1.38
C THR A 72 -0.33 6.05 0.08
N LYS A 73 -0.93 7.23 -0.01
CA LYS A 73 -1.43 7.82 -1.25
C LYS A 73 -0.43 8.85 -1.76
N PHE A 74 -0.03 8.74 -3.02
CA PHE A 74 0.85 9.68 -3.68
C PHE A 74 0.02 10.79 -4.34
N LEU A 75 0.37 12.05 -4.08
CA LEU A 75 -0.33 13.22 -4.61
C LEU A 75 0.38 13.84 -5.82
N LYS A 76 1.65 13.49 -6.03
CA LYS A 76 2.52 13.94 -7.12
C LYS A 76 3.27 12.73 -7.70
N PRO A 77 3.88 12.86 -8.89
CA PRO A 77 4.79 11.85 -9.39
C PRO A 77 5.91 11.67 -8.37
N SER A 78 6.16 10.42 -7.98
CA SER A 78 7.12 10.10 -6.92
C SER A 78 8.00 8.93 -7.33
N VAL A 79 9.20 8.87 -6.75
CA VAL A 79 10.11 7.74 -6.92
C VAL A 79 10.27 7.05 -5.58
N ILE A 80 10.00 5.74 -5.55
CA ILE A 80 10.34 4.87 -4.42
C ILE A 80 11.76 4.39 -4.65
N LEU A 81 12.68 4.84 -3.81
CA LEU A 81 14.07 4.37 -3.83
C LEU A 81 14.18 3.00 -3.15
N ASN A 82 14.95 2.11 -3.77
CA ASN A 82 15.24 0.76 -3.28
C ASN A 82 16.38 0.74 -2.24
N GLU A 83 16.87 1.91 -1.79
CA GLU A 83 18.03 2.01 -0.89
C GLU A 83 17.78 1.36 0.49
N GLU A 84 16.57 1.48 1.05
CA GLU A 84 16.18 0.74 2.27
C GLU A 84 15.98 -0.77 2.01
N ILE A 85 15.76 -1.15 0.75
CA ILE A 85 15.41 -2.52 0.33
C ILE A 85 16.64 -3.38 0.05
N ARG A 86 17.82 -2.79 -0.18
CA ARG A 86 19.10 -3.53 -0.21
C ARG A 86 19.35 -4.35 1.07
N LYS A 87 18.61 -4.06 2.16
CA LYS A 87 18.64 -4.84 3.41
C LYS A 87 17.32 -5.56 3.73
N VAL A 88 16.16 -5.07 3.29
CA VAL A 88 14.85 -5.64 3.68
C VAL A 88 13.89 -5.71 2.48
N THR A 89 13.44 -6.92 2.12
CA THR A 89 12.43 -7.12 1.07
C THR A 89 11.15 -6.36 1.43
N ARG A 90 10.77 -5.37 0.61
CA ARG A 90 9.46 -4.70 0.74
C ARG A 90 8.48 -5.25 -0.29
N TYR A 91 7.27 -5.52 0.16
CA TYR A 91 6.15 -5.89 -0.70
C TYR A 91 5.23 -4.68 -0.86
N LEU A 92 4.82 -4.43 -2.10
CA LEU A 92 3.85 -3.40 -2.44
C LEU A 92 2.52 -4.07 -2.80
N ILE A 93 1.42 -3.68 -2.16
CA ILE A 93 0.09 -4.02 -2.65
C ILE A 93 -0.54 -2.73 -3.13
N VAL A 94 -0.80 -2.63 -4.43
CA VAL A 94 -1.40 -1.43 -4.99
C VAL A 94 -2.91 -1.61 -5.07
N LEU A 95 -3.63 -0.61 -4.54
CA LEU A 95 -5.08 -0.65 -4.38
C LEU A 95 -5.82 -0.07 -5.59
N SER A 96 -5.11 0.61 -6.50
CA SER A 96 -5.68 1.18 -7.71
C SER A 96 -5.36 0.29 -8.91
N GLU A 97 -6.39 -0.09 -9.65
CA GLU A 97 -6.28 -0.84 -10.92
C GLU A 97 -5.49 -0.08 -12.01
N LYS A 98 -5.15 1.19 -11.76
CA LYS A 98 -4.50 2.08 -12.74
C LYS A 98 -3.10 2.54 -12.33
N ALA A 99 -2.55 2.04 -11.24
CA ALA A 99 -1.22 2.46 -10.83
C ALA A 99 -0.15 1.73 -11.64
N LEU A 100 0.62 2.48 -12.41
CA LEU A 100 1.79 1.98 -13.11
C LEU A 100 3.01 2.12 -12.20
N LEU A 101 3.86 1.07 -12.19
CA LEU A 101 5.18 1.10 -11.59
C LEU A 101 6.23 0.97 -12.68
N ASN A 102 7.15 1.94 -12.76
CA ASN A 102 8.19 1.96 -13.80
C ASN A 102 9.60 2.12 -13.19
N PRO A 103 10.58 1.29 -13.59
CA PRO A 103 10.46 0.00 -14.26
C PRO A 103 9.77 -1.05 -13.36
N GLY A 104 8.77 -1.75 -13.90
CA GLY A 104 8.03 -2.71 -13.06
C GLY A 104 6.74 -3.29 -13.64
N GLY A 105 6.17 -2.68 -14.67
CA GLY A 105 5.01 -3.20 -15.39
C GLY A 105 3.66 -2.91 -14.71
N GLU A 106 2.58 -3.28 -15.40
CA GLU A 106 1.20 -3.15 -14.89
C GLU A 106 0.96 -4.12 -13.74
N ILE A 107 0.51 -3.60 -12.59
CA ILE A 107 0.16 -4.45 -11.45
C ILE A 107 -1.23 -5.05 -11.65
N CYS A 108 -1.27 -6.30 -12.12
CA CYS A 108 -2.49 -7.11 -12.09
C CYS A 108 -2.55 -7.97 -10.82
N TYR A 109 -3.29 -7.46 -9.82
CA TYR A 109 -3.85 -8.15 -8.64
C TYR A 109 -2.93 -9.14 -7.92
N GLY A 110 -2.19 -8.62 -6.95
CA GLY A 110 -1.62 -9.46 -5.90
C GLY A 110 -0.68 -8.68 -5.02
N HIS A 111 0.56 -8.55 -5.45
CA HIS A 111 1.56 -7.70 -4.85
C HIS A 111 2.71 -7.56 -5.83
N TYR A 112 3.43 -6.47 -5.73
CA TYR A 112 4.65 -6.21 -6.47
C TYR A 112 5.83 -6.30 -5.51
N ILE A 113 6.87 -7.01 -5.94
CA ILE A 113 8.16 -7.03 -5.25
C ILE A 113 9.04 -6.05 -6.00
N ILE A 114 9.54 -5.02 -5.33
CA ILE A 114 10.46 -4.06 -5.95
C ILE A 114 11.80 -4.76 -6.19
N THR A 115 12.16 -4.96 -7.45
CA THR A 115 13.44 -5.56 -7.88
C THR A 115 14.40 -4.55 -8.51
N HIS A 116 13.92 -3.36 -8.87
CA HIS A 116 14.69 -2.29 -9.47
C HIS A 116 15.17 -1.29 -8.42
N GLU A 117 16.26 -0.56 -8.72
CA GLU A 117 16.83 0.44 -7.80
C GLU A 117 15.88 1.60 -7.52
N GLU A 118 14.99 1.89 -8.45
CA GLU A 118 14.02 2.96 -8.38
C GLU A 118 12.72 2.49 -9.01
N VAL A 119 11.59 2.92 -8.46
CA VAL A 119 10.27 2.69 -9.03
C VAL A 119 9.48 3.99 -9.00
N GLU A 120 9.12 4.47 -10.17
CA GLU A 120 8.22 5.61 -10.37
C GLU A 120 6.77 5.22 -10.04
N VAL A 121 6.05 6.15 -9.43
CA VAL A 121 4.67 6.01 -8.99
C VAL A 121 3.86 7.19 -9.49
N ASP A 122 2.73 6.89 -10.12
CA ASP A 122 1.80 7.90 -10.63
C ASP A 122 1.03 8.63 -9.50
N PRO A 123 0.67 9.90 -9.70
CA PRO A 123 -0.25 10.62 -8.83
C PRO A 123 -1.58 9.87 -8.67
N GLY A 124 -2.10 9.82 -7.45
CA GLY A 124 -3.33 9.12 -7.09
C GLY A 124 -3.15 7.64 -6.80
N ALA A 125 -1.96 7.08 -7.00
CA ALA A 125 -1.66 5.71 -6.58
C ALA A 125 -1.75 5.58 -5.05
N ILE A 126 -2.38 4.50 -4.60
CA ILE A 126 -2.46 4.14 -3.19
C ILE A 126 -1.77 2.79 -3.02
N ILE A 127 -0.70 2.78 -2.23
CA ILE A 127 0.20 1.65 -2.06
C ILE A 127 0.25 1.25 -0.59
N ILE A 128 0.05 -0.04 -0.33
CA ILE A 128 0.36 -0.67 0.94
C ILE A 128 1.79 -1.16 0.89
N PHE A 129 2.64 -0.60 1.74
CA PHE A 129 3.99 -1.05 2.00
C PHE A 129 4.00 -2.06 3.13
N ILE A 130 4.56 -3.24 2.88
CA ILE A 130 4.79 -4.28 3.88
C ILE A 130 6.30 -4.49 3.99
N THR A 131 6.84 -4.17 5.15
CA THR A 131 8.27 -4.36 5.47
C THR A 131 8.40 -5.41 6.57
N PRO A 132 8.83 -6.65 6.27
CA PRO A 132 9.13 -7.64 7.29
C PRO A 132 10.17 -7.11 8.28
N LYS A 133 9.97 -7.34 9.57
CA LYS A 133 11.00 -7.03 10.57
C LYS A 133 12.09 -8.10 10.46
N GLN A 134 13.36 -7.69 10.39
CA GLN A 134 14.46 -8.63 10.56
C GLN A 134 14.44 -9.14 12.00
N GLY A 135 14.48 -10.46 12.14
CA GLY A 135 14.68 -11.16 13.41
C GLY A 135 16.16 -11.32 13.71
#